data_AF-A0A0S4WHB3-F1
#
_entry.id   AF-A0A0S4WHB3-F1
#
_cell.length_a   1.000
_cell.length_b   1.000
_cell.length_c   1.000
_cell.angle_alpha   90.00
_cell.angle_beta   90.00
_cell.angle_gamma   90.00
#
_symmetry.space_group_name_H-M   'P 1'
#
loop_
_entity.id
_entity.type
_entity.pdbx_description
1 polymer ?
#
loop_
_entity_poly.entity_id
_entity_poly.type
_entity_poly.pdbx_seq_one_letter_code
_entity_poly.pdbx_strand_id
1 'polypeptide(L)' 'MVPMELMPIRPLKDYDDVYDFLKPGWVPPPQGLMGKLSRWIGKRT' A
#
# COMPACT_ATOMS: atom_id res chain seq x y z
N MET A 1 4.43 -18.38 12.09
CA MET A 1 3.08 -18.05 12.59
C MET A 1 3.23 -17.33 13.90
N VAL A 2 2.48 -16.25 14.14
CA VAL A 2 2.46 -15.59 15.44
C VAL A 2 1.60 -16.44 16.39
N PRO A 3 2.06 -16.76 17.62
CA PRO A 3 1.26 -17.47 18.61
C PRO A 3 -0.05 -16.74 18.93
N MET A 4 -1.15 -17.49 19.06
CA MET A 4 -2.48 -16.91 19.29
C MET A 4 -2.59 -16.22 20.65
N GLU A 5 -1.81 -16.66 21.64
CA GLU A 5 -1.77 -16.05 22.98
C GLU A 5 -1.20 -14.62 22.96
N LEU A 6 -0.48 -14.24 21.91
CA LEU A 6 0.10 -12.91 21.73
C LEU A 6 -0.77 -11.98 20.89
N MET A 7 -1.89 -12.46 20.35
CA MET A 7 -2.80 -11.60 19.61
C MET A 7 -3.56 -10.68 20.57
N PRO A 8 -3.77 -9.40 20.20
CA PRO A 8 -4.49 -8.48 21.05
C PRO A 8 -5.93 -8.95 21.24
N ILE A 9 -6.35 -9.10 22.50
CA ILE A 9 -7.71 -9.53 22.87
C ILE A 9 -8.75 -8.46 22.49
N ARG A 10 -8.33 -7.21 22.27
CA ARG A 10 -9.18 -6.10 21.84
C ARG A 10 -8.69 -5.56 20.49
N PRO A 11 -9.59 -5.03 19.65
CA PRO A 11 -9.20 -4.38 18.40
C PRO A 11 -8.16 -3.29 18.65
N LEU A 12 -7.15 -3.25 17.77
CA LEU A 12 -6.27 -2.09 17.70
C LEU A 12 -7.10 -0.87 17.33
N LYS A 13 -6.80 0.27 17.97
CA LYS A 13 -7.55 1.51 17.76
C LYS A 13 -7.52 1.91 16.28
N ASP A 14 -6.34 1.88 15.70
CA ASP A 14 -6.06 2.09 14.28
C ASP A 14 -4.79 1.30 13.95
N TYR A 15 -4.63 0.89 12.68
CA TYR A 15 -3.33 0.43 12.20
C TYR A 15 -2.47 1.66 11.91
N ASP A 16 -1.19 1.61 12.26
CA ASP A 16 -0.25 2.70 11.96
C ASP A 16 -0.16 2.98 10.45
N ASP A 17 -0.36 1.93 9.64
CA ASP A 17 -0.35 2.01 8.19
C ASP A 17 -1.72 1.60 7.61
N VAL A 18 -2.37 2.54 6.91
CA VAL A 18 -3.51 2.26 6.03
C VAL A 18 -3.01 2.23 4.60
N TYR A 19 -3.12 1.07 3.95
CA TYR A 19 -2.71 0.95 2.56
C TYR A 19 -3.46 1.94 1.66
N ASP A 20 -2.73 2.58 0.74
CA ASP A 20 -3.32 3.56 -0.17
C ASP A 20 -4.43 2.97 -1.05
N PHE A 21 -4.34 1.68 -1.42
CA PHE A 21 -5.39 1.01 -2.21
C PHE A 21 -6.73 0.88 -1.48
N LEU A 22 -6.77 1.06 -0.16
CA LEU A 22 -8.01 1.07 0.62
C LEU A 22 -8.69 2.44 0.61
N LYS A 23 -8.00 3.50 0.15
CA LYS A 23 -8.55 4.85 0.10
C LYS A 23 -9.56 4.98 -1.06
N PRO A 24 -10.74 5.58 -0.85
CA PRO A 24 -11.67 5.85 -1.93
C PRO A 24 -11.01 6.68 -3.05
N GLY A 25 -11.19 6.25 -4.29
CA GLY A 25 -10.62 6.93 -5.46
C GLY A 25 -9.15 6.62 -5.74
N TRP A 26 -8.53 5.67 -5.02
CA TRP A 26 -7.19 5.21 -5.37
C TRP A 26 -7.17 4.55 -6.75
N VAL A 27 -6.21 4.94 -7.58
CA VAL A 27 -5.95 4.33 -8.89
C VAL A 27 -4.55 3.73 -8.85
N PRO A 28 -4.39 2.45 -9.25
CA PRO A 28 -3.08 1.84 -9.28
C PRO A 28 -2.14 2.59 -10.22
N PRO A 29 -0.84 2.69 -9.89
CA PRO A 29 0.13 3.22 -10.83
C PRO A 29 0.15 2.33 -12.09
N PRO A 30 0.33 2.90 -13.28
CA PRO A 30 0.31 2.14 -14.53
C PRO A 30 1.32 0.99 -14.46
N GLN A 31 0.86 -0.25 -14.64
CA GLN A 31 1.72 -1.44 -14.68
C GLN A 31 2.19 -1.76 -16.11
N GLY A 32 3.25 -2.55 -16.22
CA GLY A 32 3.79 -3.01 -17.51
C GLY A 32 4.85 -2.07 -18.12
N LEU A 33 5.13 -2.26 -19.41
CA LEU A 33 6.21 -1.55 -20.12
C LEU A 33 5.97 -0.03 -20.12
N MET A 34 4.74 0.41 -20.41
CA MET A 34 4.38 1.83 -20.41
C MET A 34 4.49 2.47 -19.01
N GLY A 35 4.14 1.72 -17.96
CA GLY A 35 4.36 2.13 -16.57
C GLY A 35 5.83 2.40 -16.24
N LYS A 36 6.72 1.52 -16.69
CA LYS A 36 8.18 1.67 -16.49
C LYS A 36 8.73 2.88 -17.23
N LEU A 37 8.26 3.16 -18.45
CA LEU A 37 8.68 4.33 -19.24
C LEU A 37 8.24 5.65 -18.58
N SER A 38 6.97 5.74 -18.16
CA SER A 38 6.44 6.94 -17.49
C SER A 38 7.25 7.29 -16.22
N ARG A 39 7.62 6.28 -15.42
CA ARG A 39 8.42 6.47 -14.19
C ARG A 39 9.86 6.91 -14.45
N TRP A 40 10.42 6.58 -15.62
CA TRP A 40 11.78 6.96 -15.99
C TRP A 40 11.86 8.40 -16.49
N ILE A 41 10.88 8.82 -17.27
CA ILE A 41 10.79 10.20 -17.80
C ILE A 41 10.49 11.18 -16.66
N GLY A 42 9.56 10.83 -15.75
CA GLY A 42 9.24 11.66 -14.60
C GLY A 42 10.36 11.83 -13.56
N LYS A 43 11.41 10.99 -13.58
CA LYS A 43 12.57 11.08 -12.67
C LYS A 43 13.69 12.00 -13.18
N ARG A 44 13.59 12.49 -14.42
CA ARG A 44 14.64 13.28 -15.10
C ARG A 44 14.36 14.79 -15.13
N THR A 45 13.25 15.23 -14.54
CA THR A 45 12.91 16.64 -14.31
C THR A 45 12.96 16.86 -12.80
#